data_AF-A0A969R6E0-F1
#
_entry.id   AF-A0A969R6E0-F1
#
_cell.length_a   1.000
_cell.length_b   1.000
_cell.length_c   1.000
_cell.angle_alpha   90.00
_cell.angle_beta   90.00
_cell.angle_gamma   90.00
#
_symmetry.space_group_name_H-M   'P 1'
#
loop_
_entity.id
_entity.type
_entity.pdbx_description
1 polymer ?
#
loop_
_entity_poly.entity_id
_entity_poly.type
_entity_poly.pdbx_seq_one_letter_code
_entity_poly.pdbx_strand_id
1 'polypeptide(L)'
;MGQVRTIAQGLKILTLQGVAVGKKGFGVPTWEGQLLHVGREGTIVPLVDLVKVGLGVPFAIAEHQGDWLVTVSDFSPLHYLVRVQGNGAYSKIADLSELSGEIGGPFGVAVQGKDSVVTLSTDTIEGVGVLLRVDEKGTISTIASLRGFGNPFGVVVRDSEFVVAQSQGQLLRVDAIGKASVMVDLKAMGLGIPLGMAVRQDDLFVTMSLGRVVKVDRRGKVDTIVNLLEARFGIPSGIGLDGADLIVTTNSGYLLRIQLQKSATGEENQI
;
A
#
# COMPACT_ATOMS: atom_id res chain seq x y z
N MET A 1 18.61 14.76 -1.82
CA MET A 1 17.65 14.27 -0.82
C MET A 1 16.28 14.84 -1.20
N GLY A 2 15.20 14.05 -1.20
CA GLY A 2 13.88 14.54 -1.61
C GLY A 2 13.35 15.64 -0.67
N GLN A 3 12.68 16.67 -1.21
CA GLN A 3 12.08 17.71 -0.37
C GLN A 3 10.75 17.20 0.20
N VAL A 4 10.61 17.24 1.52
CA VAL A 4 9.41 16.75 2.24
C VAL A 4 8.56 17.94 2.68
N ARG A 5 7.26 17.90 2.40
CA ARG A 5 6.26 18.87 2.86
C ARG A 5 5.08 18.16 3.50
N THR A 6 4.61 18.66 4.64
CA THR A 6 3.36 18.21 5.26
C THR A 6 2.15 18.69 4.47
N ILE A 7 1.25 17.77 4.11
CA ILE A 7 -0.09 18.05 3.59
C ILE A 7 -1.08 18.12 4.76
N ALA A 8 -1.06 17.11 5.63
CA ALA A 8 -1.91 17.03 6.81
C ALA A 8 -1.17 16.33 7.96
N GLN A 9 -1.63 16.55 9.19
CA GLN A 9 -1.08 15.95 10.41
C GLN A 9 -2.18 15.63 11.42
N GLY A 10 -1.86 14.85 12.45
CA GLY A 10 -2.83 14.40 13.46
C GLY A 10 -3.73 13.25 12.98
N LEU A 11 -3.34 12.57 11.90
CA LEU A 11 -4.06 11.42 11.37
C LEU A 11 -3.80 10.20 12.27
N LYS A 12 -4.83 9.42 12.55
CA LYS A 12 -4.74 8.25 13.42
C LYS A 12 -4.33 7.02 12.60
N ILE A 13 -3.05 6.93 12.25
CA ILE A 13 -2.51 5.92 11.32
C ILE A 13 -1.68 4.88 12.08
N LEU A 14 -1.95 3.59 11.84
CA LEU A 14 -1.07 2.48 12.19
C LEU A 14 -0.17 2.08 11.02
N THR A 15 0.94 1.41 11.33
CA THR A 15 1.79 0.77 10.32
C THR A 15 0.96 -0.21 9.47
N LEU A 16 1.24 -0.26 8.17
CA LEU A 16 0.50 -0.99 7.12
C LEU A 16 -0.80 -0.33 6.65
N GLN A 17 -1.25 0.76 7.25
CA GLN A 17 -2.35 1.55 6.69
C GLN A 17 -1.87 2.38 5.50
N GLY A 18 -2.58 2.25 4.39
CA GLY A 18 -2.19 2.78 3.08
C GLY A 18 -2.49 4.26 2.86
N VAL A 19 -2.30 4.70 1.62
CA VAL A 19 -2.86 5.94 1.09
C VAL A 19 -3.13 5.73 -0.40
N ALA A 20 -4.27 6.22 -0.88
CA ALA A 20 -4.58 6.23 -2.30
C ALA A 20 -4.64 7.66 -2.80
N VAL A 21 -4.15 7.89 -4.02
CA VAL A 21 -4.17 9.21 -4.66
C VAL A 21 -5.33 9.23 -5.65
N GLY A 22 -6.27 10.14 -5.45
CA GLY A 22 -7.36 10.41 -6.38
C GLY A 22 -7.26 11.81 -6.99
N LYS A 23 -8.19 12.12 -7.90
CA LYS A 23 -8.20 13.43 -8.60
C LYS A 23 -8.33 14.60 -7.63
N LYS A 24 -9.22 14.49 -6.65
CA LYS A 24 -9.57 15.59 -5.71
C LYS A 24 -8.71 15.62 -4.44
N GLY A 25 -7.91 14.59 -4.18
CA GLY A 25 -7.17 14.45 -2.93
C GLY A 25 -6.81 12.99 -2.67
N PHE A 26 -6.76 12.62 -1.41
CA PHE A 26 -6.19 11.37 -0.94
C PHE A 26 -7.20 10.60 -0.10
N GLY A 27 -7.28 9.28 -0.29
CA GLY A 27 -7.98 8.37 0.60
C GLY A 27 -7.03 7.88 1.68
N VAL A 28 -7.37 8.08 2.96
CA VAL A 28 -6.51 7.69 4.10
C VAL A 28 -7.32 6.89 5.13
N PRO A 29 -7.09 5.59 5.27
CA PRO A 29 -7.65 4.78 6.36
C PRO A 29 -6.98 5.11 7.69
N THR A 30 -7.73 4.93 8.78
CA THR A 30 -7.27 5.18 10.16
C THR A 30 -7.56 3.99 11.06
N TRP A 31 -6.81 3.83 12.14
CA TRP A 31 -6.91 2.66 13.02
C TRP A 31 -8.22 2.63 13.82
N GLU A 32 -8.90 3.77 13.94
CA GLU A 32 -10.22 3.86 14.56
C GLU A 32 -11.37 3.44 13.64
N GLY A 33 -11.07 2.98 12.42
CA GLY A 33 -12.08 2.53 11.47
C GLY A 33 -12.48 3.57 10.43
N GLN A 34 -12.07 4.83 10.57
CA GLN A 34 -12.46 5.87 9.63
C GLN A 34 -11.68 5.75 8.31
N LEU A 35 -12.39 5.89 7.20
CA LEU A 35 -11.80 6.29 5.93
C LEU A 35 -11.97 7.80 5.75
N LEU A 36 -10.86 8.49 5.55
CA LEU A 36 -10.82 9.94 5.38
C LEU A 36 -10.57 10.29 3.91
N HIS A 37 -11.19 11.38 3.46
CA HIS A 37 -10.72 12.15 2.33
C HIS A 37 -9.86 13.30 2.83
N VAL A 38 -8.62 13.38 2.35
CA VAL A 38 -7.72 14.52 2.60
C VAL A 38 -7.56 15.30 1.31
N GLY A 39 -8.00 16.55 1.27
CA GLY A 39 -7.82 17.44 0.14
C GLY A 39 -6.34 17.75 -0.13
N ARG A 40 -6.03 18.18 -1.35
CA ARG A 40 -4.64 18.52 -1.76
C ARG A 40 -3.99 19.62 -0.90
N GLU A 41 -4.81 20.50 -0.34
CA GLU A 41 -4.39 21.56 0.59
C GLU A 41 -4.55 21.19 2.08
N GLY A 42 -4.83 19.92 2.39
CA GLY A 42 -4.83 19.40 3.76
C GLY A 42 -6.20 19.37 4.47
N THR A 43 -7.30 19.76 3.80
CA THR A 43 -8.65 19.63 4.39
C THR A 43 -8.99 18.17 4.67
N ILE A 44 -9.34 17.82 5.91
CA ILE A 44 -9.70 16.45 6.30
C ILE A 44 -11.21 16.32 6.41
N VAL A 45 -11.79 15.37 5.68
CA VAL A 45 -13.23 15.06 5.69
C VAL A 45 -13.41 13.56 5.94
N PRO A 46 -14.03 13.14 7.05
CA PRO A 46 -14.42 11.74 7.24
C PRO A 46 -15.46 11.32 6.20
N LEU A 47 -15.25 10.19 5.53
CA LEU A 47 -16.20 9.62 4.57
C LEU A 47 -17.13 8.61 5.24
N VAL A 48 -16.55 7.63 5.93
CA VAL A 48 -17.27 6.54 6.58
C VAL A 48 -16.44 6.01 7.75
N ASP A 49 -17.11 5.46 8.75
CA ASP A 49 -16.50 4.73 9.86
C ASP A 49 -16.84 3.24 9.72
N LEU A 50 -15.87 2.46 9.23
CA LEU A 50 -16.01 1.05 8.88
C LEU A 50 -16.14 0.14 10.11
N VAL A 51 -15.64 0.57 11.27
CA VAL A 51 -15.85 -0.13 12.54
C VAL A 51 -17.29 0.07 13.00
N LYS A 52 -17.82 1.30 12.97
CA LYS A 52 -19.21 1.58 13.39
C LYS A 52 -20.27 0.89 12.54
N VAL A 53 -19.97 0.62 11.27
CA VAL A 53 -20.86 -0.14 10.38
C VAL A 53 -20.61 -1.65 10.40
N GLY A 54 -19.75 -2.15 11.31
CA GLY A 54 -19.52 -3.57 11.53
C GLY A 54 -18.69 -4.27 10.46
N LEU A 55 -17.83 -3.54 9.74
CA LEU A 55 -16.91 -4.12 8.74
C LEU A 55 -15.49 -4.32 9.29
N GLY A 56 -15.05 -3.49 10.25
CA GLY A 56 -13.75 -3.60 10.90
C GLY A 56 -12.78 -2.45 10.59
N VAL A 57 -11.50 -2.65 10.92
CA VAL A 57 -10.42 -1.68 10.74
C VAL A 57 -9.89 -1.75 9.30
N PRO A 58 -9.83 -0.62 8.57
CA PRO A 58 -9.28 -0.60 7.21
C PRO A 58 -7.75 -0.61 7.20
N PHE A 59 -7.14 -1.29 6.23
CA PHE A 59 -5.68 -1.42 6.07
C PHE A 59 -5.19 -0.72 4.79
N ALA A 60 -5.06 -1.46 3.69
CA ALA A 60 -4.67 -0.86 2.42
C ALA A 60 -5.85 -0.27 1.69
N ILE A 61 -5.51 0.65 0.79
CA ILE A 61 -6.46 1.38 -0.03
C ILE A 61 -5.88 1.57 -1.43
N ALA A 62 -6.73 1.45 -2.44
CA ALA A 62 -6.44 1.81 -3.82
C ALA A 62 -7.55 2.72 -4.39
N GLU A 63 -7.21 3.59 -5.33
CA GLU A 63 -8.20 4.35 -6.09
C GLU A 63 -8.66 3.54 -7.29
N HIS A 64 -9.97 3.52 -7.54
CA HIS A 64 -10.53 2.93 -8.73
C HIS A 64 -11.75 3.74 -9.21
N GLN A 65 -11.60 4.41 -10.36
CA GLN A 65 -12.70 5.13 -11.03
C GLN A 65 -13.40 6.18 -10.14
N GLY A 66 -12.67 6.83 -9.23
CA GLY A 66 -13.18 7.82 -8.29
C GLY A 66 -13.65 7.24 -6.95
N ASP A 67 -13.69 5.92 -6.81
CA ASP A 67 -13.99 5.21 -5.58
C ASP A 67 -12.70 4.69 -4.90
N TRP A 68 -12.84 4.31 -3.64
CA TRP A 68 -11.78 3.74 -2.83
C TRP A 68 -12.03 2.25 -2.62
N LEU A 69 -11.07 1.41 -3.00
CA LEU A 69 -11.09 -0.02 -2.69
C LEU A 69 -10.24 -0.24 -1.45
N VAL A 70 -10.81 -0.84 -0.42
CA VAL A 70 -10.22 -0.90 0.92
C VAL A 70 -10.26 -2.33 1.44
N THR A 71 -9.13 -2.84 1.90
CA THR A 71 -9.10 -4.08 2.69
C THR A 71 -9.45 -3.78 4.13
N VAL A 72 -10.32 -4.59 4.72
CA VAL A 72 -10.83 -4.37 6.08
C VAL A 72 -10.73 -5.67 6.87
N SER A 73 -10.36 -5.57 8.14
CA SER A 73 -10.28 -6.69 9.07
C SER A 73 -10.93 -6.34 10.41
N ASP A 74 -11.78 -7.21 10.90
CA ASP A 74 -12.39 -7.11 12.24
C ASP A 74 -11.78 -8.12 13.22
N PHE A 75 -12.03 -7.93 14.51
CA PHE A 75 -11.64 -8.84 15.60
C PHE A 75 -12.45 -10.15 15.61
N SER A 76 -13.58 -10.21 14.90
CA SER A 76 -14.46 -11.39 14.83
C SER A 76 -14.29 -12.17 13.51
N PRO A 77 -13.10 -12.74 13.27
CA PRO A 77 -12.36 -12.75 11.99
C PRO A 77 -13.18 -12.46 10.72
N LEU A 78 -13.74 -11.25 10.60
CA LEU A 78 -14.42 -10.81 9.39
C LEU A 78 -13.44 -10.01 8.55
N HIS A 79 -13.26 -10.43 7.31
CA HIS A 79 -12.29 -9.85 6.41
C HIS A 79 -12.94 -9.54 5.07
N TYR A 80 -12.83 -8.29 4.62
CA TYR A 80 -13.56 -7.83 3.44
C TYR A 80 -12.66 -7.04 2.49
N LEU A 81 -13.01 -7.12 1.20
CA LEU A 81 -12.71 -6.06 0.26
C LEU A 81 -13.96 -5.18 0.13
N VAL A 82 -13.81 -3.89 0.41
CA VAL A 82 -14.91 -2.92 0.47
C VAL A 82 -14.68 -1.82 -0.55
N ARG A 83 -15.74 -1.40 -1.23
CA ARG A 83 -15.77 -0.18 -2.04
C ARG A 83 -16.36 0.95 -1.20
N VAL A 84 -15.71 2.12 -1.20
CA VAL A 84 -16.24 3.34 -0.60
C VAL A 84 -16.23 4.46 -1.62
N GLN A 85 -17.38 5.08 -1.84
CA GLN A 85 -17.56 6.20 -2.75
C GLN A 85 -17.14 7.52 -2.12
N GLY A 86 -16.90 8.54 -2.95
CA GLY A 86 -16.51 9.88 -2.48
C GLY A 86 -17.54 10.61 -1.59
N ASN A 87 -18.77 10.12 -1.50
CA ASN A 87 -19.82 10.61 -0.60
C ASN A 87 -19.94 9.78 0.70
N GLY A 88 -19.09 8.76 0.90
CA GLY A 88 -19.12 7.88 2.06
C GLY A 88 -20.02 6.65 1.93
N ALA A 89 -20.81 6.51 0.86
CA ALA A 89 -21.55 5.28 0.60
C ALA A 89 -20.58 4.12 0.37
N TYR A 90 -20.93 2.92 0.83
CA TYR A 90 -20.04 1.77 0.77
C TYR A 90 -20.77 0.48 0.39
N SER A 91 -20.02 -0.48 -0.14
CA SER A 91 -20.50 -1.83 -0.42
C SER A 91 -19.38 -2.86 -0.25
N LYS A 92 -19.73 -4.08 0.17
CA LYS A 92 -18.80 -5.21 0.15
C LYS A 92 -18.63 -5.69 -1.29
N ILE A 93 -17.39 -5.83 -1.74
CA ILE A 93 -17.04 -6.46 -3.02
C ILE A 93 -16.88 -7.96 -2.80
N ALA A 94 -16.11 -8.37 -1.79
CA ALA A 94 -15.83 -9.78 -1.52
C ALA A 94 -15.67 -10.03 -0.01
N ASP A 95 -16.06 -11.24 0.39
CA ASP A 95 -15.79 -11.82 1.70
C ASP A 95 -14.53 -12.67 1.63
N LEU A 96 -13.50 -12.30 2.39
CA LEU A 96 -12.19 -12.94 2.41
C LEU A 96 -12.01 -13.84 3.63
N SER A 97 -13.02 -13.94 4.50
CA SER A 97 -12.90 -14.47 5.86
C SER A 97 -12.56 -15.97 5.87
N GLU A 98 -13.18 -16.76 4.99
CA GLU A 98 -12.89 -18.19 4.89
C GLU A 98 -11.44 -18.46 4.46
N LEU A 99 -10.89 -17.61 3.58
CA LEU A 99 -9.53 -17.77 3.08
C LEU A 99 -8.48 -17.35 4.10
N SER A 100 -8.77 -16.33 4.92
CA SER A 100 -7.84 -15.82 5.93
C SER A 100 -7.87 -16.66 7.22
N GLY A 101 -8.99 -17.33 7.52
CA GLY A 101 -9.15 -18.03 8.79
C GLY A 101 -9.15 -17.09 9.99
N GLU A 102 -8.98 -17.65 11.19
CA GLU A 102 -9.16 -16.92 12.47
C GLU A 102 -8.01 -15.96 12.80
N ILE A 103 -6.81 -16.24 12.30
CA ILE A 103 -5.58 -15.50 12.64
C ILE A 103 -4.93 -14.87 11.41
N GLY A 104 -5.62 -14.87 10.27
CA GLY A 104 -5.17 -14.21 9.05
C GLY A 104 -5.71 -12.80 8.89
N GLY A 105 -5.50 -12.23 7.71
CA GLY A 105 -6.09 -10.94 7.35
C GLY A 105 -5.57 -10.38 6.03
N PRO A 106 -6.37 -9.54 5.34
CA PRO A 106 -5.96 -8.86 4.13
C PRO A 106 -5.12 -7.62 4.49
N PHE A 107 -4.00 -7.42 3.78
CA PHE A 107 -3.11 -6.30 4.07
C PHE A 107 -3.06 -5.30 2.94
N GLY A 108 -2.77 -5.73 1.72
CA GLY A 108 -2.54 -4.90 0.54
C GLY A 108 -3.62 -5.05 -0.52
N VAL A 109 -3.85 -3.97 -1.27
CA VAL A 109 -4.74 -3.96 -2.44
C VAL A 109 -4.16 -3.11 -3.56
N ALA A 110 -4.27 -3.60 -4.79
CA ALA A 110 -3.98 -2.86 -6.02
C ALA A 110 -5.07 -3.12 -7.06
N VAL A 111 -5.13 -2.27 -8.08
CA VAL A 111 -6.11 -2.38 -9.18
C VAL A 111 -5.41 -2.89 -10.44
N GLN A 112 -6.01 -3.86 -11.11
CA GLN A 112 -5.61 -4.31 -12.45
C GLN A 112 -6.83 -4.32 -13.39
N GLY A 113 -6.95 -3.31 -14.25
CA GLY A 113 -8.13 -3.15 -15.08
C GLY A 113 -9.37 -2.93 -14.22
N LYS A 114 -10.32 -3.87 -14.27
CA LYS A 114 -11.54 -3.86 -13.44
C LYS A 114 -11.41 -4.67 -12.15
N ASP A 115 -10.36 -5.47 -12.04
CA ASP A 115 -10.17 -6.41 -10.94
C ASP A 115 -9.33 -5.76 -9.83
N SER A 116 -9.47 -6.32 -8.64
CA SER A 116 -8.59 -6.03 -7.51
C SER A 116 -7.61 -7.17 -7.31
N VAL A 117 -6.38 -6.82 -6.95
CA VAL A 117 -5.36 -7.77 -6.52
C VAL A 117 -5.11 -7.54 -5.05
N VAL A 118 -5.26 -8.58 -4.24
CA VAL A 118 -5.25 -8.50 -2.78
C VAL A 118 -4.17 -9.43 -2.23
N THR A 119 -3.37 -8.92 -1.29
CA THR A 119 -2.50 -9.77 -0.47
C THR A 119 -3.25 -10.17 0.79
N LEU A 120 -3.26 -11.47 1.05
CA LEU A 120 -3.93 -12.07 2.19
C LEU A 120 -2.94 -12.92 2.96
N SER A 121 -2.82 -12.69 4.27
CA SER A 121 -2.25 -13.68 5.16
C SER A 121 -3.34 -14.66 5.58
N THR A 122 -3.05 -15.96 5.49
CA THR A 122 -3.90 -17.04 5.98
C THR A 122 -3.49 -17.47 7.39
N ASP A 123 -2.30 -17.07 7.82
CA ASP A 123 -1.77 -17.29 9.16
C ASP A 123 -0.71 -16.23 9.43
N THR A 124 -1.05 -15.24 10.26
CA THR A 124 -0.13 -14.15 10.56
C THR A 124 1.04 -14.56 11.45
N ILE A 125 0.92 -15.67 12.18
CA ILE A 125 1.94 -16.19 13.10
C ILE A 125 2.98 -16.97 12.30
N GLU A 126 2.52 -17.93 11.49
CA GLU A 126 3.39 -18.76 10.64
C GLU A 126 3.88 -18.03 9.38
N GLY A 127 3.32 -16.85 9.09
CA GLY A 127 3.72 -16.04 7.94
C GLY A 127 3.35 -16.71 6.62
N VAL A 128 2.13 -17.24 6.54
CA VAL A 128 1.62 -17.89 5.33
C VAL A 128 0.67 -16.94 4.64
N GLY A 129 0.85 -16.72 3.34
CA GLY A 129 -0.02 -15.85 2.58
C GLY A 129 -0.22 -16.28 1.13
N VAL A 130 -1.17 -15.60 0.51
CA VAL A 130 -1.59 -15.80 -0.88
C VAL A 130 -1.76 -14.45 -1.57
N LEU A 131 -1.58 -14.46 -2.88
CA LEU A 131 -1.96 -13.36 -3.74
C LEU A 131 -3.27 -13.74 -4.43
N LEU A 132 -4.29 -12.89 -4.28
CA LEU A 132 -5.64 -13.13 -4.79
C LEU A 132 -6.00 -12.14 -5.88
N ARG A 133 -6.85 -12.57 -6.80
CA ARG A 133 -7.64 -11.72 -7.68
C ARG A 133 -9.08 -11.72 -7.20
N VAL A 134 -9.69 -10.55 -7.17
CA VAL A 134 -11.12 -10.36 -6.95
C VAL A 134 -11.70 -9.61 -8.14
N ASP A 135 -12.61 -10.24 -8.87
CA ASP A 135 -13.23 -9.62 -10.05
C ASP A 135 -14.31 -8.58 -9.69
N GLU A 136 -14.88 -7.92 -10.69
CA GLU A 136 -15.92 -6.89 -10.50
C GLU A 136 -17.20 -7.41 -9.82
N LYS A 137 -17.41 -8.73 -9.80
CA LYS A 137 -18.57 -9.41 -9.20
C LYS A 137 -18.27 -9.97 -7.80
N GLY A 138 -17.03 -9.82 -7.32
CA GLY A 138 -16.60 -10.37 -6.04
C GLY A 138 -16.10 -11.81 -6.10
N THR A 139 -15.91 -12.38 -7.29
CA THR A 139 -15.36 -13.73 -7.45
C THR A 139 -13.88 -13.74 -7.10
N ILE A 140 -13.48 -14.63 -6.20
CA ILE A 140 -12.10 -14.75 -5.73
C ILE A 140 -11.39 -15.88 -6.46
N SER A 141 -10.16 -15.64 -6.90
CA SER A 141 -9.26 -16.68 -7.41
C SER A 141 -7.83 -16.46 -6.91
N THR A 142 -7.10 -17.55 -6.72
CA THR A 142 -5.69 -17.48 -6.29
C THR A 142 -4.80 -17.22 -7.50
N ILE A 143 -3.98 -16.17 -7.42
CA ILE A 143 -2.91 -15.89 -8.37
C ILE A 143 -1.67 -16.71 -8.00
N ALA A 144 -1.25 -16.67 -6.73
CA ALA A 144 -0.03 -17.33 -6.28
C ALA A 144 -0.09 -17.71 -4.80
N SER A 145 0.60 -18.80 -4.46
CA SER A 145 1.00 -19.08 -3.08
C SER A 145 2.26 -18.29 -2.75
N LEU A 146 2.29 -17.65 -1.59
CA LEU A 146 3.43 -16.90 -1.07
C LEU A 146 4.08 -17.59 0.13
N ARG A 147 3.76 -18.88 0.34
CA ARG A 147 4.31 -19.68 1.43
C ARG A 147 5.83 -19.68 1.40
N GLY A 148 6.44 -19.49 2.57
CA GLY A 148 7.90 -19.49 2.74
C GLY A 148 8.54 -18.10 2.64
N PHE A 149 7.76 -17.05 2.37
CA PHE A 149 8.26 -15.67 2.31
C PHE A 149 7.72 -14.75 3.42
N GLY A 150 6.85 -15.25 4.30
CA GLY A 150 6.23 -14.47 5.37
C GLY A 150 4.87 -13.88 4.99
N ASN A 151 4.41 -12.92 5.80
CA ASN A 151 3.14 -12.24 5.59
C ASN A 151 3.27 -11.23 4.45
N PRO A 152 2.37 -11.27 3.45
CA PRO A 152 2.39 -10.31 2.38
C PRO A 152 1.73 -9.00 2.85
N PHE A 153 2.41 -7.88 2.66
CA PHE A 153 1.95 -6.54 3.02
C PHE A 153 1.46 -5.79 1.79
N GLY A 154 2.24 -4.86 1.23
CA GLY A 154 1.86 -4.14 0.01
C GLY A 154 1.93 -4.99 -1.26
N VAL A 155 1.15 -4.60 -2.27
CA VAL A 155 1.22 -5.14 -3.64
C VAL A 155 1.11 -4.02 -4.65
N VAL A 156 1.82 -4.15 -5.77
CA VAL A 156 1.64 -3.33 -6.97
C VAL A 156 1.53 -4.21 -8.21
N VAL A 157 0.84 -3.69 -9.22
CA VAL A 157 0.70 -4.31 -10.54
C VAL A 157 1.72 -3.66 -11.48
N ARG A 158 2.56 -4.45 -12.14
CA ARG A 158 3.50 -3.99 -13.16
C ARG A 158 3.27 -4.82 -14.41
N ASP A 159 2.56 -4.24 -15.37
CA ASP A 159 2.09 -4.93 -16.57
C ASP A 159 1.26 -6.19 -16.22
N SER A 160 1.72 -7.37 -16.64
CA SER A 160 1.15 -8.68 -16.32
C SER A 160 1.76 -9.35 -15.09
N GLU A 161 2.67 -8.68 -14.39
CA GLU A 161 3.34 -9.17 -13.18
C GLU A 161 2.86 -8.43 -11.95
N PHE A 162 3.15 -9.01 -10.79
CA PHE A 162 2.93 -8.39 -9.49
C PHE A 162 4.24 -8.29 -8.73
N VAL A 163 4.36 -7.24 -7.92
CA VAL A 163 5.40 -7.18 -6.89
C VAL A 163 4.73 -7.13 -5.54
N VAL A 164 5.19 -7.97 -4.60
CA VAL A 164 4.63 -8.11 -3.25
C VAL A 164 5.71 -7.83 -2.22
N ALA A 165 5.42 -6.94 -1.27
CA ALA A 165 6.26 -6.67 -0.10
C ALA A 165 5.98 -7.72 0.97
N GLN A 166 7.03 -8.30 1.56
CA GLN A 166 6.92 -9.38 2.53
C GLN A 166 7.47 -9.03 3.91
N SER A 167 6.86 -9.57 4.96
CA SER A 167 7.26 -9.33 6.35
C SER A 167 8.67 -9.81 6.69
N GLN A 168 9.22 -10.74 5.91
CA GLN A 168 10.61 -11.19 6.08
C GLN A 168 11.65 -10.23 5.49
N GLY A 169 11.23 -9.21 4.73
CA GLY A 169 12.13 -8.19 4.18
C GLY A 169 12.26 -8.16 2.66
N GLN A 170 11.73 -9.18 1.97
CA GLN A 170 11.88 -9.28 0.52
C GLN A 170 10.79 -8.53 -0.23
N LEU A 171 11.14 -8.09 -1.44
CA LEU A 171 10.17 -7.87 -2.50
C LEU A 171 10.14 -9.12 -3.38
N LEU A 172 8.96 -9.68 -3.61
CA LEU A 172 8.78 -10.81 -4.52
C LEU A 172 8.24 -10.33 -5.84
N ARG A 173 8.78 -10.86 -6.94
CA ARG A 173 8.12 -10.83 -8.25
C ARG A 173 7.22 -12.07 -8.36
N VAL A 174 5.96 -11.86 -8.72
CA VAL A 174 5.04 -12.92 -9.13
C VAL A 174 4.77 -12.75 -10.62
N ASP A 175 5.12 -13.76 -11.42
CA ASP A 175 4.94 -13.72 -12.87
C ASP A 175 3.49 -14.00 -13.29
N ALA A 176 3.24 -13.94 -14.61
CA ALA A 176 1.90 -14.09 -15.17
C ALA A 176 1.28 -15.50 -14.96
N ILE A 177 2.08 -16.51 -14.60
CA ILE A 177 1.61 -17.87 -14.30
C ILE A 177 1.56 -18.15 -12.79
N GLY A 178 1.79 -17.13 -11.94
CA GLY A 178 1.67 -17.24 -10.49
C GLY A 178 2.93 -17.73 -9.78
N LYS A 179 4.09 -17.77 -10.46
CA LYS A 179 5.35 -18.18 -9.82
C LYS A 179 5.98 -17.00 -9.06
N ALA A 180 6.16 -17.16 -7.75
CA ALA A 180 6.84 -16.19 -6.91
C ALA A 180 8.38 -16.41 -6.91
N SER A 181 9.13 -15.32 -6.93
CA SER A 181 10.60 -15.32 -6.81
C SER A 181 11.08 -14.05 -6.10
N VAL A 182 12.20 -14.14 -5.37
CA VAL A 182 12.79 -12.97 -4.68
C VAL A 182 13.39 -12.03 -5.73
N MET A 183 12.96 -10.78 -5.71
CA MET A 183 13.52 -9.70 -6.53
C MET A 183 14.67 -8.99 -5.81
N VAL A 184 14.51 -8.69 -4.52
CA VAL A 184 15.53 -8.08 -3.65
C VAL A 184 15.20 -8.37 -2.18
N ASP A 185 16.22 -8.53 -1.34
CA ASP A 185 16.07 -8.64 0.12
C ASP A 185 16.51 -7.31 0.79
N LEU A 186 15.54 -6.49 1.15
CA LEU A 186 15.78 -5.15 1.70
C LEU A 186 16.20 -5.22 3.18
N LYS A 187 15.80 -6.27 3.90
CA LYS A 187 16.20 -6.48 5.30
C LYS A 187 17.68 -6.87 5.38
N ALA A 188 18.15 -7.76 4.49
CA ALA A 188 19.57 -8.10 4.38
C ALA A 188 20.45 -6.89 4.05
N MET A 189 19.89 -5.87 3.39
CA MET A 189 20.55 -4.59 3.13
C MET A 189 20.48 -3.58 4.31
N GLY A 190 19.90 -3.97 5.45
CA GLY A 190 19.77 -3.09 6.61
C GLY A 190 18.68 -2.00 6.48
N LEU A 191 17.74 -2.16 5.54
CA LEU A 191 16.66 -1.19 5.31
C LEU A 191 15.38 -1.52 6.09
N GLY A 192 15.28 -2.74 6.64
CA GLY A 192 14.11 -3.20 7.40
C GLY A 192 13.08 -3.91 6.53
N ILE A 193 11.83 -3.88 6.99
CA ILE A 193 10.71 -4.58 6.36
C ILE A 193 10.01 -3.61 5.38
N PRO A 194 9.77 -4.00 4.11
CA PRO A 194 8.97 -3.21 3.18
C PRO A 194 7.49 -3.26 3.59
N LEU A 195 6.81 -2.11 3.54
CA LEU A 195 5.44 -1.95 4.03
C LEU A 195 4.47 -1.68 2.88
N GLY A 196 4.46 -0.45 2.37
CA GLY A 196 3.66 0.01 1.24
C GLY A 196 4.50 0.18 -0.01
N MET A 197 3.85 0.11 -1.17
CA MET A 197 4.51 0.24 -2.47
C MET A 197 3.68 1.06 -3.45
N ALA A 198 4.38 1.83 -4.28
CA ALA A 198 3.84 2.45 -5.48
C ALA A 198 4.77 2.17 -6.67
N VAL A 199 4.23 2.15 -7.88
CA VAL A 199 5.01 1.83 -9.09
C VAL A 199 4.83 2.91 -10.15
N ARG A 200 5.93 3.34 -10.75
CA ARG A 200 5.93 4.21 -11.92
C ARG A 200 6.90 3.63 -12.95
N GLN A 201 6.34 3.19 -14.07
CA GLN A 201 7.11 2.46 -15.09
C GLN A 201 7.81 1.25 -14.45
N ASP A 202 9.14 1.16 -14.56
CA ASP A 202 9.94 0.07 -13.98
C ASP A 202 10.43 0.34 -12.54
N ASP A 203 10.23 1.55 -12.02
CA ASP A 203 10.68 1.94 -10.68
C ASP A 203 9.59 1.69 -9.63
N LEU A 204 9.97 1.01 -8.56
CA LEU A 204 9.16 0.82 -7.36
C LEU A 204 9.57 1.85 -6.30
N PHE A 205 8.59 2.41 -5.60
CA PHE A 205 8.78 3.26 -4.44
C PHE A 205 8.25 2.53 -3.22
N VAL A 206 9.08 2.36 -2.21
CA VAL A 206 8.80 1.46 -1.09
C VAL A 206 9.01 2.20 0.22
N THR A 207 8.03 2.07 1.13
CA THR A 207 8.14 2.54 2.52
C THR A 207 8.72 1.42 3.37
N MET A 208 9.66 1.79 4.26
CA MET A 208 10.41 0.82 5.06
C MET A 208 10.16 1.02 6.55
N SER A 209 10.12 -0.09 7.30
CA SER A 209 9.89 -0.09 8.75
C SER A 209 10.95 0.64 9.57
N LEU A 210 12.12 0.93 8.99
CA LEU A 210 13.20 1.70 9.63
C LEU A 210 13.22 3.18 9.19
N GLY A 211 12.09 3.71 8.73
CA GLY A 211 11.93 5.14 8.48
C GLY A 211 12.22 5.61 7.06
N ARG A 212 12.81 4.76 6.21
CA ARG A 212 13.22 5.16 4.86
C ARG A 212 12.09 5.04 3.84
N VAL A 213 12.14 5.91 2.85
CA VAL A 213 11.48 5.71 1.56
C VAL A 213 12.59 5.46 0.54
N VAL A 214 12.46 4.36 -0.21
CA VAL A 214 13.48 3.92 -1.18
C VAL A 214 12.88 3.76 -2.57
N LYS A 215 13.73 3.88 -3.57
CA LYS A 215 13.45 3.49 -4.96
C LYS A 215 14.11 2.15 -5.24
N VAL A 216 13.40 1.23 -5.89
CA VAL A 216 13.94 -0.06 -6.33
C VAL A 216 13.68 -0.20 -7.82
N ASP A 217 14.75 -0.34 -8.63
CA ASP A 217 14.60 -0.56 -10.07
C ASP A 217 14.25 -2.02 -10.40
N ARG A 218 13.95 -2.32 -11.66
CA ARG A 218 13.59 -3.68 -12.12
C ARG A 218 14.64 -4.76 -11.83
N ARG A 219 15.91 -4.38 -11.66
CA ARG A 219 17.04 -5.28 -11.37
C ARG A 219 17.29 -5.45 -9.86
N GLY A 220 16.49 -4.79 -9.02
CA GLY A 220 16.65 -4.82 -7.57
C GLY A 220 17.69 -3.84 -7.03
N LYS A 221 18.19 -2.89 -7.85
CA LYS A 221 19.04 -1.82 -7.34
C LYS A 221 18.22 -0.88 -6.47
N VAL A 222 18.75 -0.54 -5.29
CA VAL A 222 18.05 0.29 -4.31
C VAL A 222 18.75 1.63 -4.13
N ASP A 223 17.98 2.72 -4.23
CA ASP A 223 18.42 4.08 -3.91
C ASP A 223 17.56 4.66 -2.78
N THR A 224 18.17 5.22 -1.74
CA THR A 224 17.40 5.90 -0.66
C THR A 224 16.96 7.29 -1.11
N ILE A 225 15.67 7.59 -0.99
CA ILE A 225 15.10 8.90 -1.35
C ILE A 225 15.17 9.86 -0.15
N VAL A 226 14.70 9.38 1.01
CA VAL A 226 14.67 10.13 2.27
C VAL A 226 14.60 9.18 3.47
N ASN A 227 15.12 9.62 4.61
CA ASN A 227 14.88 9.00 5.91
C ASN A 227 13.91 9.87 6.73
N LEU A 228 12.65 9.45 6.83
CA LEU A 228 11.59 10.17 7.55
C LEU A 228 11.72 10.05 9.06
N LEU A 229 12.39 9.01 9.57
CA LEU A 229 12.66 8.87 11.00
C LEU A 229 13.68 9.92 11.45
N GLU A 230 14.77 10.09 10.70
CA GLU A 230 15.75 11.17 10.93
C GLU A 230 15.12 12.56 10.78
N ALA A 231 14.21 12.73 9.82
CA ALA A 231 13.44 13.96 9.64
C ALA A 231 12.29 14.15 10.66
N ARG A 232 12.16 13.26 11.65
CA ARG A 232 11.16 13.32 12.75
C ARG A 232 9.69 13.24 12.31
N PHE A 233 9.43 12.63 11.15
CA PHE A 233 8.08 12.33 10.67
C PHE A 233 7.59 10.92 11.05
N GLY A 234 8.45 10.10 11.66
CA GLY A 234 8.12 8.74 12.09
C GLY A 234 8.35 7.69 11.01
N ILE A 235 7.71 6.52 11.16
CA ILE A 235 7.87 5.40 10.24
C ILE A 235 6.85 5.57 9.10
N PRO A 236 7.29 5.60 7.82
CA PRO A 236 6.36 5.63 6.70
C PRO A 236 5.56 4.33 6.62
N SER A 237 4.30 4.43 6.23
CA SER A 237 3.37 3.31 6.13
C SER A 237 2.89 3.14 4.69
N GLY A 238 1.88 3.91 4.27
CA GLY A 238 1.37 3.90 2.90
C GLY A 238 2.16 4.82 1.97
N ILE A 239 2.10 4.52 0.67
CA ILE A 239 2.69 5.35 -0.38
C ILE A 239 1.84 5.31 -1.64
N GLY A 240 1.71 6.46 -2.30
CA GLY A 240 1.06 6.61 -3.61
C GLY A 240 1.79 7.65 -4.47
N LEU A 241 1.41 7.73 -5.74
CA LEU A 241 2.00 8.65 -6.72
C LEU A 241 1.03 9.77 -7.07
N ASP A 242 1.50 11.01 -6.99
CA ASP A 242 0.76 12.21 -7.40
C ASP A 242 1.58 12.98 -8.43
N GLY A 243 1.44 12.58 -9.70
CA GLY A 243 2.31 13.04 -10.78
C GLY A 243 3.76 12.62 -10.56
N ALA A 244 4.66 13.60 -10.41
CA ALA A 244 6.08 13.35 -10.17
C ALA A 244 6.39 13.03 -8.69
N ASP A 245 5.49 13.40 -7.77
CA ASP A 245 5.74 13.36 -6.34
C ASP A 245 5.24 12.06 -5.70
N LEU A 246 5.80 11.74 -4.53
CA LEU A 246 5.31 10.67 -3.67
C LEU A 246 4.40 11.26 -2.60
N ILE A 247 3.32 10.56 -2.31
CA ILE A 247 2.42 10.84 -1.19
C ILE A 247 2.61 9.73 -0.18
N VAL A 248 2.97 10.07 1.05
CA VAL A 248 3.36 9.09 2.07
C VAL A 248 2.61 9.35 3.36
N THR A 249 2.02 8.31 3.94
CA THR A 249 1.49 8.33 5.31
C THR A 249 2.54 7.86 6.29
N THR A 250 2.50 8.34 7.53
CA THR A 250 3.37 7.84 8.61
C THR A 250 2.58 7.44 9.84
N ASN A 251 3.12 6.51 10.63
CA ASN A 251 2.51 6.05 11.89
C ASN A 251 2.49 7.14 13.00
N SER A 252 3.19 8.25 12.77
CA SER A 252 3.13 9.44 13.64
C SER A 252 2.04 10.42 13.20
N GLY A 253 1.21 10.02 12.23
CA GLY A 253 0.00 10.74 11.85
C GLY A 253 0.18 11.81 10.80
N TYR A 254 1.23 11.73 9.98
CA TYR A 254 1.45 12.66 8.88
C TYR A 254 0.95 12.11 7.55
N LEU A 255 0.44 13.00 6.71
CA LEU A 255 0.35 12.83 5.26
C LEU A 255 1.34 13.81 4.62
N LEU A 256 2.31 13.28 3.90
CA LEU A 256 3.45 14.01 3.36
C LEU A 256 3.45 13.98 1.85
N ARG A 257 3.94 15.06 1.24
CA ARG A 257 4.41 15.10 -0.14
C ARG A 257 5.93 15.06 -0.14
N ILE A 258 6.51 14.15 -0.92
CA ILE A 258 7.95 14.06 -1.13
C ILE A 258 8.21 14.34 -2.61
N GLN A 259 8.86 15.46 -2.87
CA GLN A 259 9.28 15.84 -4.22
C GLN A 259 10.55 15.08 -4.58
N LEU A 260 10.46 14.29 -5.65
CA LEU A 260 11.62 13.65 -6.24
C LEU A 260 12.39 14.72 -6.99
N GLN A 261 13.63 15.01 -6.59
CA GLN A 261 14.43 15.95 -7.37
C GLN A 261 14.61 15.40 -8.79
N LYS A 262 14.43 16.25 -9.80
CA LYS A 262 14.92 15.93 -11.15
C LYS A 262 16.41 15.68 -11.02
N SER A 263 16.88 14.51 -11.43
CA SER A 263 18.30 14.32 -11.70
C SER A 263 18.73 15.48 -12.58
N ALA A 264 19.79 16.20 -12.20
CA ALA A 264 20.45 17.12 -13.08
C ALA A 264 21.06 16.29 -14.23
N THR A 265 20.26 15.99 -15.25
CA THR A 265 20.78 15.54 -16.53
C THR A 265 21.35 16.78 -17.20
N GLY A 266 22.68 16.84 -17.26
CA GLY A 266 23.40 17.91 -17.92
C GLY A 266 22.95 18.05 -19.38
N GLU A 267 22.48 19.24 -19.71
CA GLU A 267 22.65 19.80 -21.05
C GLU A 267 23.96 20.58 -21.04
N GLU A 268 25.08 19.87 -21.15
CA GLU A 268 26.25 20.39 -21.86
C GLU A 268 26.15 19.86 -23.29
N ASN A 269 25.69 20.72 -24.20
CA ASN A 269 26.31 20.97 -25.51
C ASN A 269 25.44 21.97 -26.29
N GLN A 270 25.61 23.24 -25.96
CA GLN A 270 25.60 24.28 -26.98
C GLN A 270 27.03 24.82 -27.08
N ILE A 271 27.80 24.33 -28.05
CA ILE A 271 28.66 25.13 -28.95
C ILE A 271 28.70 24.40 -30.29
#